data_AF-A0A6B0ZGA4-F1
#
_entry.id   AF-A0A6B0ZGA4-F1
#
_cell.length_a   1.000
_cell.length_b   1.000
_cell.length_c   1.000
_cell.angle_alpha   90.00
_cell.angle_beta   90.00
_cell.angle_gamma   90.00
#
_symmetry.space_group_name_H-M   'P 1'
#
loop_
_entity.id
_entity.type
_entity.pdbx_description
1 polymer ?
#
loop_
_entity_poly.entity_id
_entity_poly.type
_entity_poly.pdbx_seq_one_letter_code
_entity_poly.pdbx_strand_id
1 'polypeptide(L)'
;MLDATDADPVGVKSADGRLDAICAYAAKLTQSPAAVAEADLEPLREHGLSDLDILDLNNMVAYYAYINRVVMGLGLRSVMSSTHQATSAVPGER
;
A
#
# COMPACT_ATOMS: atom_id res chain seq x y z
N MET A 1 -14.56 8.59 0.91
CA MET A 1 -13.70 7.40 0.74
C MET A 1 -12.42 7.59 1.54
N LEU A 2 -11.63 8.63 1.27
CA LEU A 2 -10.41 8.95 2.05
C LEU A 2 -10.69 9.08 3.56
N ASP A 3 -11.71 9.84 3.97
CA ASP A 3 -12.07 9.97 5.41
C ASP A 3 -12.48 8.64 6.07
N ALA A 4 -13.03 7.71 5.28
CA ALA A 4 -13.38 6.37 5.78
C ALA A 4 -12.14 5.48 5.91
N THR A 5 -11.19 5.61 4.98
CA THR A 5 -9.89 4.92 5.03
C THR A 5 -9.06 5.36 6.22
N ASP A 6 -9.14 6.63 6.63
CA ASP A 6 -8.44 7.11 7.84
C ASP A 6 -9.00 6.48 9.13
N ALA A 7 -10.31 6.23 9.17
CA ALA A 7 -10.97 5.62 10.32
C ALA A 7 -10.79 4.09 10.41
N ASP A 8 -10.81 3.42 9.26
CA ASP A 8 -10.58 1.97 9.13
C ASP A 8 -9.81 1.66 7.83
N PRO A 9 -8.46 1.71 7.86
CA PRO A 9 -7.66 1.52 6.65
C PRO A 9 -7.68 0.07 6.14
N VAL A 10 -8.24 -0.88 6.90
CA VAL A 10 -8.24 -2.31 6.56
C VAL A 10 -9.61 -2.78 6.08
N GLY A 11 -10.70 -2.25 6.65
CA GLY A 11 -12.07 -2.69 6.34
C GLY A 11 -12.74 -1.97 5.17
N VAL A 12 -12.18 -0.87 4.66
CA VAL A 12 -12.79 -0.11 3.55
C VAL A 12 -12.62 -0.85 2.22
N LYS A 13 -13.74 -1.07 1.53
CA LYS A 13 -13.80 -1.60 0.16
C LYS A 13 -13.94 -0.46 -0.84
N SER A 14 -13.19 -0.52 -1.93
CA SER A 14 -13.13 0.48 -2.99
C SER A 14 -14.17 0.29 -4.09
N ALA A 15 -14.92 -0.82 -4.07
CA ALA A 15 -15.76 -1.31 -5.17
C ALA A 15 -14.98 -1.74 -6.42
N ASP A 16 -13.65 -1.68 -6.40
CA ASP A 16 -12.75 -2.25 -7.39
C ASP A 16 -12.02 -3.45 -6.76
N GLY A 17 -12.31 -4.66 -7.25
CA GLY A 17 -11.72 -5.88 -6.73
C GLY A 17 -10.19 -5.90 -6.83
N ARG A 18 -9.62 -5.27 -7.86
CA ARG A 18 -8.16 -5.18 -8.03
C ARG A 18 -7.55 -4.30 -6.94
N LEU A 19 -8.12 -3.12 -6.69
CA LEU A 19 -7.65 -2.23 -5.63
C LEU A 19 -7.82 -2.87 -4.25
N ASP A 20 -8.94 -3.57 -4.03
CA ASP A 20 -9.18 -4.27 -2.77
C ASP A 20 -8.15 -5.38 -2.51
N ALA A 21 -7.77 -6.14 -3.55
CA ALA A 21 -6.73 -7.16 -3.45
C ALA A 21 -5.35 -6.55 -3.16
N ILE A 22 -5.00 -5.44 -3.83
CA ILE A 22 -3.77 -4.68 -3.58
C ILE A 22 -3.71 -4.20 -2.12
N CYS A 23 -4.79 -3.59 -1.62
CA CYS A 23 -4.87 -3.10 -0.24
C CYS A 23 -4.77 -4.25 0.78
N ALA A 24 -5.43 -5.38 0.52
CA ALA A 24 -5.38 -6.55 1.40
C ALA A 24 -3.96 -7.13 1.50
N TYR A 25 -3.27 -7.27 0.36
CA TYR A 25 -1.87 -7.70 0.34
C TYR A 25 -0.96 -6.72 1.09
N ALA A 26 -1.09 -5.42 0.81
CA ALA A 26 -0.29 -4.38 1.46
C ALA A 26 -0.48 -4.36 2.99
N ALA A 27 -1.73 -4.52 3.45
CA ALA A 27 -2.06 -4.59 4.86
C ALA A 27 -1.40 -5.82 5.53
N LYS A 28 -1.50 -7.00 4.92
CA LYS A 28 -0.89 -8.23 5.44
C LYS A 28 0.63 -8.13 5.50
N LEU A 29 1.28 -7.66 4.43
CA LEU A 29 2.73 -7.49 4.38
C LEU A 29 3.23 -6.50 5.43
N THR A 30 2.46 -5.45 5.71
CA THR A 30 2.81 -4.44 6.73
C THR A 30 2.67 -4.98 8.15
N GLN A 31 1.58 -5.69 8.46
CA GLN A 31 1.24 -6.12 9.83
C GLN A 31 1.88 -7.47 10.21
N SER A 32 2.06 -8.37 9.25
CA SER A 32 2.50 -9.75 9.48
C SER A 32 3.35 -10.26 8.32
N PRO A 33 4.51 -9.62 8.02
CA PRO A 33 5.34 -9.97 6.88
C PRO A 33 5.79 -11.44 6.88
N ALA A 34 6.04 -12.02 8.07
CA ALA A 34 6.45 -13.42 8.20
C ALA A 34 5.33 -14.44 7.87
N ALA A 35 4.08 -13.98 7.77
CA ALA A 35 2.92 -14.82 7.45
C ALA A 35 2.47 -14.70 5.98
N VAL A 36 3.17 -13.89 5.17
CA VAL A 36 2.92 -13.79 3.73
C VAL A 36 3.41 -15.07 3.06
N ALA A 37 2.56 -15.65 2.21
CA ALA A 37 2.80 -16.86 1.46
C ALA A 37 2.39 -16.68 -0.01
N GLU A 38 2.76 -17.63 -0.86
CA GLU A 38 2.43 -17.62 -2.29
C GLU A 38 0.91 -17.53 -2.54
N ALA A 39 0.09 -18.14 -1.68
CA ALA A 39 -1.36 -18.07 -1.76
C ALA A 39 -1.93 -16.64 -1.63
N ASP A 40 -1.19 -15.70 -1.02
CA ASP A 40 -1.60 -14.30 -0.94
C ASP A 40 -1.38 -13.54 -2.26
N LEU A 41 -0.60 -14.11 -3.19
CA LEU A 41 -0.31 -13.52 -4.49
C LEU A 41 -1.38 -13.89 -5.52
N GLU A 42 -2.09 -15.00 -5.32
CA GLU A 42 -3.06 -15.51 -6.28
C GLU A 42 -4.20 -14.51 -6.56
N PRO A 43 -4.83 -13.87 -5.56
CA PRO A 43 -5.86 -12.86 -5.83
C PRO A 43 -5.34 -11.67 -6.64
N LEU A 44 -4.06 -11.31 -6.50
CA LEU A 44 -3.44 -10.24 -7.30
C LEU A 44 -3.35 -10.67 -8.78
N ARG A 45 -2.93 -11.91 -9.03
CA ARG A 45 -2.84 -12.47 -10.39
C ARG A 45 -4.21 -12.63 -11.04
N GLU A 46 -5.23 -13.06 -10.28
CA GLU A 46 -6.62 -13.14 -10.75
C GLU A 46 -7.16 -11.77 -11.21
N HIS A 47 -6.68 -10.69 -10.59
CA HIS A 47 -6.97 -9.31 -10.99
C HIS A 47 -6.01 -8.73 -12.04
N GLY A 48 -5.19 -9.59 -12.68
CA GLY A 48 -4.37 -9.24 -13.83
C GLY A 48 -3.04 -8.55 -13.50
N LEU A 49 -2.57 -8.61 -12.25
CA LEU A 49 -1.21 -8.17 -11.94
C LEU A 49 -0.21 -9.24 -12.40
N SER A 50 0.77 -8.81 -13.20
CA SER A 50 1.92 -9.64 -13.55
C SER A 50 2.86 -9.81 -12.35
N ASP A 51 3.79 -10.77 -12.43
CA ASP A 51 4.79 -10.94 -11.36
C ASP A 51 5.67 -9.70 -11.17
N LEU A 52 5.90 -8.90 -12.22
CA LEU A 52 6.59 -7.61 -12.11
C LEU A 52 5.74 -6.57 -11.38
N ASP A 53 4.43 -6.50 -11.65
CA ASP A 53 3.53 -5.60 -10.90
C ASP A 53 3.48 -5.97 -9.40
N ILE A 54 3.49 -7.26 -9.09
CA ILE A 54 3.52 -7.78 -7.71
C ILE A 54 4.85 -7.45 -7.03
N LEU A 55 5.97 -7.58 -7.75
CA LEU A 55 7.29 -7.17 -7.25
C LEU A 55 7.33 -5.67 -6.92
N ASP A 56 6.81 -4.83 -7.82
CA ASP A 56 6.74 -3.38 -7.62
C ASP A 56 5.86 -3.00 -6.44
N LEU A 57 4.69 -3.65 -6.31
CA LEU A 57 3.79 -3.50 -5.16
C LEU A 57 4.51 -3.86 -3.85
N ASN A 58 5.13 -5.04 -3.79
CA ASN A 58 5.87 -5.49 -2.61
C ASN A 58 6.97 -4.49 -2.21
N ASN A 59 7.74 -4.02 -3.19
CA ASN A 59 8.83 -3.07 -2.96
C ASN A 59 8.31 -1.73 -2.42
N MET A 60 7.22 -1.20 -2.97
CA MET A 60 6.59 0.03 -2.47
C MET A 60 6.11 -0.13 -1.03
N VAL A 61 5.40 -1.21 -0.72
CA VAL A 61 4.88 -1.47 0.63
C VAL A 61 6.04 -1.62 1.62
N ALA A 62 7.08 -2.38 1.27
CA ALA A 62 8.25 -2.58 2.13
C ALA A 62 9.02 -1.28 2.39
N TYR A 63 9.15 -0.42 1.38
CA TYR A 63 9.80 0.88 1.49
C TYR A 63 9.08 1.80 2.49
N TYR A 64 7.75 1.94 2.38
CA TYR A 64 6.98 2.73 3.32
C TYR A 64 6.97 2.12 4.73
N ALA A 65 6.94 0.79 4.86
CA ALA A 65 7.07 0.13 6.15
C ALA A 65 8.42 0.43 6.83
N TYR A 66 9.52 0.50 6.07
CA TYR A 66 10.82 0.93 6.58
C TYR A 66 10.80 2.39 7.05
N ILE A 67 10.30 3.32 6.23
CA ILE A 67 10.20 4.74 6.60
C ILE A 67 9.37 4.91 7.86
N ASN A 68 8.20 4.26 7.93
CA ASN A 68 7.32 4.33 9.09
C ASN A 68 8.02 3.86 10.37
N ARG A 69 8.84 2.80 10.30
CA ARG A 69 9.64 2.33 11.44
C ARG A 69 10.71 3.33 11.86
N VAL A 70 11.39 3.98 10.91
CA VAL A 70 12.39 5.01 11.20
C VAL A 70 11.74 6.22 11.86
N VAL A 71 10.68 6.75 11.26
CA VAL A 71 9.95 7.94 11.73
C VAL A 71 9.36 7.69 13.12
N MET A 72 8.62 6.59 13.29
CA MET A 72 7.98 6.25 14.57
C MET A 72 9.00 5.87 15.63
N GLY A 73 10.03 5.08 15.27
CA GLY A 73 11.08 4.65 16.20
C GLY A 73 11.93 5.81 16.74
N LEU A 74 12.08 6.87 15.96
CA LEU A 74 12.75 8.11 16.38
C LEU A 74 11.80 9.17 16.96
N GLY A 75 10.49 8.88 17.04
CA GLY A 75 9.48 9.77 17.60
C GLY A 75 9.16 11.01 16.76
N LEU A 76 9.50 10.99 15.46
CA LEU A 76 9.28 12.07 14.51
C LEU A 76 7.79 12.14 14.15
N ARG A 77 7.01 12.89 14.93
CA ARG A 77 5.54 12.99 14.79
C ARG A 77 5.08 14.25 14.06
N SER A 78 5.97 14.89 13.32
CA SER A 78 5.61 16.06 12.50
C SER A 78 4.57 15.63 11.48
N VAL A 79 3.40 16.26 11.52
CA VAL A 79 2.37 16.07 10.49
C VAL A 79 2.97 16.61 9.18
N MET A 80 3.39 15.70 8.29
CA MET A 80 3.66 16.12 6.92
C MET A 80 2.31 16.56 6.35
N SER A 81 2.22 17.82 5.91
CA SER A 81 1.06 18.30 5.18
C SER A 81 0.80 17.32 4.03
N SER A 82 -0.38 16.71 4.00
CA SER A 82 -0.75 15.61 3.11
C SER A 82 -0.88 16.00 1.63
N THR A 83 -0.37 17.18 1.24
CA THR A 83 -0.08 17.53 -0.15
C THR A 83 1.11 16.71 -0.65
N HIS A 84 0.98 15.38 -0.68
CA HIS A 84 1.92 14.56 -1.43
C HIS A 84 1.69 14.85 -2.91
N GLN A 85 2.57 15.67 -3.49
CA GLN A 85 2.68 15.94 -4.91
C GLN A 85 3.17 14.72 -5.71
N ALA A 86 2.60 13.53 -5.49
CA ALA A 86 2.91 12.37 -6.30
C ALA A 86 2.45 12.59 -7.75
N THR A 87 1.29 13.23 -7.95
CA THR A 87 0.77 13.55 -9.28
C THR A 87 1.58 14.61 -10.03
N SER A 88 2.26 15.52 -9.31
CA SER A 88 3.09 16.56 -9.93
C SER A 88 4.47 16.07 -10.37
N ALA A 89 4.90 14.90 -9.88
CA ALA A 89 6.22 14.34 -10.15
C ALA A 89 6.25 13.45 -11.39
N VAL A 90 5.11 13.15 -12.01
CA VAL A 90 5.01 12.37 -13.26
C VAL A 90 4.97 13.33 -14.46
N PRO A 91 6.03 13.42 -15.27
CA PRO A 91 5.98 14.17 -16.51
C PRO A 91 5.13 13.38 -17.53
N GLY A 92 3.94 13.88 -17.90
CA GLY A 92 3.25 13.40 -19.10
C GLY A 92 1.73 13.22 -19.05
N GLU A 93 1.08 13.26 -17.88
CA GLU A 93 -0.39 13.14 -17.81
C GLU A 93 -1.02 14.50 -17.48
N ARG A 94 -1.42 15.22 -18.54
CA ARG A 94 -2.44 16.28 -18.51
C ARG A 94 -3.55 15.93 -19.49
#